data_AF-A0A0Q8RJJ8-F1
#
_entry.id   AF-A0A0Q8RJJ8-F1
#
_cell.length_a   1.000
_cell.length_b   1.000
_cell.length_c   1.000
_cell.angle_alpha   90.00
_cell.angle_beta   90.00
_cell.angle_gamma   90.00
#
_symmetry.space_group_name_H-M   'P 1'
#
loop_
_entity.id
_entity.type
_entity.pdbx_description
1 polymer ?
#
loop_
_entity_poly.entity_id
_entity_poly.type
_entity_poly.pdbx_seq_one_letter_code
_entity_poly.pdbx_strand_id
1 'polypeptide(L)'
;MTSGTKLAAATVVGNKAVFSGERANYTIVKSASGYAVIDNAGADGTTNLNAGAQRLQFTDVTVNTAMAAQAQSIDANALKTLIELYVAFFNRIPEADGLEFWIDRLKAGQNIDQISEDFYNAAIQYPSLTGYAVNMTPSEFVRIIYKNVLGRSGDTAPPEEDVQFWAGRITSGAASRGTLIRSMLDSAHSFQNDPTWGWVPALLNNKYTVGHYFAVQQGLNYNTPELSIQRTMEIAAAVTPQGIEAAIDRIPVTAGSPPLDPSGSPPLPGSVPPPTQVPPSPPSQASFTAALVNAPANDAAVRGSFRLEVRGTGIENVELLPPSSYTPVIARFNISADKTFAWLDVDTTTMPNGIMVSRIVAFSAPPGQGGSETTVMPARTWNLYNDPQPGLIGPIPPASFRPQVTLQVSDLPYVDPQPLVTMMQMDEASYRQMLLSEPVRVRQTMQTYIPAHVSLYPVSLGFSGEWYACVGEMSYIACRDMMNAMITIMNSRAR
;
A
#
# COMPACT_ATOMS: atom_id res chain seq x y z
N MET A 1 26.81 -33.71 43.74
CA MET A 1 25.61 -32.93 44.10
C MET A 1 24.64 -33.06 42.94
N THR A 2 23.53 -33.75 43.16
CA THR A 2 22.49 -34.05 42.19
C THR A 2 21.68 -32.80 41.87
N SER A 3 21.88 -32.22 40.67
CA SER A 3 21.02 -31.15 40.15
C SER A 3 19.71 -31.77 39.65
N GLY A 4 18.81 -32.09 40.57
CA GLY A 4 17.45 -32.51 40.24
C GLY A 4 16.68 -31.30 39.74
N THR A 5 16.38 -31.27 38.44
CA THR A 5 15.35 -30.41 37.87
C THR A 5 14.05 -30.65 38.63
N LYS A 6 13.54 -29.62 39.30
CA LYS A 6 12.27 -29.68 40.02
C LYS A 6 11.16 -29.83 38.97
N LEU A 7 10.55 -31.00 38.90
CA LEU A 7 9.45 -31.35 37.99
C LEU A 7 8.10 -30.89 38.57
N ALA A 8 7.91 -29.61 38.80
CA ALA A 8 6.59 -29.11 39.18
C ALA A 8 5.72 -28.99 37.92
N ALA A 9 5.26 -30.13 37.41
CA ALA A 9 4.48 -30.21 36.18
C ALA A 9 3.27 -29.25 36.20
N ALA A 10 3.00 -28.61 35.07
CA ALA A 10 1.87 -27.71 34.89
C ALA A 10 0.55 -28.38 35.31
N THR A 11 -0.37 -27.60 35.87
CA THR A 11 -1.70 -28.13 36.20
C THR A 11 -2.52 -28.24 34.92
N VAL A 12 -2.89 -29.45 34.52
CA VAL A 12 -3.73 -29.69 33.33
C VAL A 12 -5.19 -29.84 33.77
N VAL A 13 -6.06 -28.96 33.26
CA VAL A 13 -7.51 -28.98 33.48
C VAL A 13 -8.20 -29.04 32.11
N GLY A 14 -8.76 -30.20 31.76
CA GLY A 14 -9.34 -30.43 30.43
C GLY A 14 -8.27 -30.34 29.33
N ASN A 15 -8.53 -29.52 28.30
CA ASN A 15 -7.62 -29.24 27.19
C ASN A 15 -6.67 -28.04 27.48
N LYS A 16 -6.63 -27.54 28.71
CA LYS A 16 -5.85 -26.39 29.13
C LYS A 16 -4.74 -26.77 30.12
N ALA A 17 -3.51 -26.37 29.85
CA ALA A 17 -2.40 -26.46 30.80
C ALA A 17 -2.10 -25.07 31.40
N VAL A 18 -1.95 -24.99 32.73
CA VAL A 18 -1.72 -23.74 33.46
C VAL A 18 -0.31 -23.71 34.04
N PHE A 19 0.41 -22.61 33.76
CA PHE A 19 1.78 -22.33 34.19
C PHE A 19 1.81 -21.15 35.16
N SER A 20 2.77 -21.13 36.08
CA SER A 20 2.79 -20.18 37.21
C SER A 20 3.48 -18.84 36.91
N GLY A 21 4.17 -18.72 35.78
CA GLY A 21 4.88 -17.52 35.35
C GLY A 21 4.40 -16.97 34.00
N GLU A 22 5.05 -15.88 33.60
CA GLU A 22 4.81 -15.17 32.33
C GLU A 22 5.34 -15.97 31.13
N ARG A 23 4.66 -15.87 29.98
CA ARG A 23 5.00 -16.60 28.75
C ARG A 23 6.46 -16.43 28.33
N ALA A 24 7.04 -15.24 28.51
CA ALA A 24 8.42 -14.95 28.13
C ALA A 24 9.45 -15.85 28.83
N ASN A 25 9.14 -16.37 30.03
CA ASN A 25 10.04 -17.23 30.80
C ASN A 25 10.08 -18.69 30.32
N TYR A 26 9.24 -19.06 29.36
CA TYR A 26 9.10 -20.45 28.91
C TYR A 26 9.53 -20.64 27.45
N THR A 27 10.15 -21.77 27.17
CA THR A 27 10.38 -22.27 25.81
C THR A 27 9.34 -23.34 25.50
N ILE A 28 8.64 -23.19 24.37
CA ILE A 28 7.66 -24.17 23.89
C ILE A 28 8.25 -24.85 22.66
N VAL A 29 8.37 -26.18 22.70
CA VAL A 29 8.88 -27.00 21.60
C VAL A 29 7.78 -27.93 21.13
N LYS A 30 7.39 -27.82 19.87
CA LYS A 30 6.46 -28.77 19.25
C LYS A 30 7.18 -30.08 18.92
N SER A 31 6.51 -31.21 19.19
CA SER A 31 6.94 -32.54 18.81
C SER A 31 5.80 -33.29 18.10
N ALA A 32 6.10 -34.47 17.54
CA ALA A 32 5.08 -35.30 16.88
C ALA A 32 3.95 -35.73 17.84
N SER A 33 4.22 -35.78 19.15
CA SER A 33 3.28 -36.22 20.18
C SER A 33 2.57 -35.09 20.94
N GLY A 34 2.92 -33.82 20.66
CA GLY A 34 2.35 -32.65 21.34
C GLY A 34 3.38 -31.55 21.58
N TYR A 35 3.50 -31.07 22.82
CA TYR A 35 4.37 -29.93 23.17
C TYR A 35 5.20 -30.22 24.42
N ALA A 36 6.47 -29.83 24.39
CA ALA A 36 7.30 -29.71 25.59
C ALA A 36 7.36 -28.22 25.98
N VAL A 37 6.96 -27.91 27.21
CA VAL A 37 7.02 -26.55 27.77
C VAL A 37 8.07 -26.53 28.86
N ILE A 38 9.13 -25.77 28.65
CA ILE A 38 10.32 -25.71 29.50
C ILE A 38 10.35 -24.35 30.18
N ASP A 39 10.26 -24.33 31.50
CA ASP A 39 10.47 -23.13 32.30
C ASP A 39 11.97 -22.83 32.41
N ASN A 40 12.40 -21.67 31.91
CA ASN A 40 13.78 -21.21 31.97
C ASN A 40 14.11 -20.46 33.28
N ALA A 41 13.10 -20.06 34.05
CA ALA A 41 13.26 -19.40 35.36
C ALA A 41 13.29 -20.41 36.54
N GLY A 42 12.80 -21.64 36.32
CA GLY A 42 13.00 -22.80 37.20
C GLY A 42 11.94 -23.02 38.30
N ALA A 43 10.79 -22.36 38.23
CA ALA A 43 9.66 -22.54 39.13
C ALA A 43 8.84 -23.82 38.83
N ASP A 44 8.57 -24.09 37.54
CA ASP A 44 7.71 -25.16 37.05
C ASP A 44 8.48 -26.34 36.40
N GLY A 45 9.74 -26.13 36.01
CA GLY A 45 10.53 -27.16 35.32
C GLY A 45 9.99 -27.48 33.91
N THR A 46 10.02 -28.75 33.49
CA THR A 46 9.56 -29.16 32.14
C THR A 46 8.25 -29.94 32.21
N THR A 47 7.27 -29.53 31.41
CA THR A 47 5.98 -30.22 31.23
C THR A 47 5.85 -30.74 29.81
N ASN A 48 5.59 -32.04 29.65
CA ASN A 48 5.24 -32.64 28.37
C ASN A 48 3.72 -32.78 28.24
N LEU A 49 3.17 -32.19 27.21
CA LEU A 49 1.74 -32.18 26.89
C LEU A 49 1.49 -33.02 25.64
N ASN A 50 0.41 -33.77 25.64
CA ASN A 50 -0.04 -34.47 24.44
C ASN A 50 -0.67 -33.46 23.44
N ALA A 51 -0.91 -33.92 22.20
CA ALA A 51 -1.56 -33.10 21.17
C ALA A 51 -2.99 -32.63 21.53
N GLY A 52 -3.60 -33.15 22.60
CA GLY A 52 -4.91 -32.71 23.09
C GLY A 52 -4.89 -31.41 23.89
N ALA A 53 -3.72 -30.93 24.32
CA ALA A 53 -3.58 -29.63 24.97
C ALA A 53 -3.67 -28.50 23.91
N GLN A 54 -4.83 -27.85 23.85
CA GLN A 54 -5.15 -26.82 22.87
C GLN A 54 -4.87 -25.40 23.39
N ARG A 55 -4.73 -25.23 24.71
CA ARG A 55 -4.50 -23.94 25.36
C ARG A 55 -3.42 -24.05 26.43
N LEU A 56 -2.41 -23.19 26.36
CA LEU A 56 -1.35 -23.05 27.37
C LEU A 56 -1.51 -21.69 28.05
N GLN A 57 -1.98 -21.66 29.29
CA GLN A 57 -2.25 -20.45 30.03
C GLN A 57 -1.07 -20.09 30.94
N PHE A 58 -0.48 -18.94 30.69
CA PHE A 58 0.53 -18.27 31.52
C PHE A 58 -0.13 -17.15 32.32
N THR A 59 0.61 -16.50 33.21
CA THR A 59 0.05 -15.42 34.07
C THR A 59 -0.38 -14.19 33.27
N ASP A 60 0.25 -13.93 32.13
CA ASP A 60 0.07 -12.77 31.26
C ASP A 60 -0.77 -13.06 30.00
N VAL A 61 -0.57 -14.23 29.37
CA VAL A 61 -1.22 -14.62 28.11
C VAL A 61 -1.63 -16.08 28.07
N THR A 62 -2.51 -16.42 27.14
CA THR A 62 -2.85 -17.80 26.77
C THR A 62 -2.42 -18.08 25.33
N VAL A 63 -1.71 -19.18 25.11
CA VAL A 63 -1.29 -19.68 23.80
C VAL A 63 -2.32 -20.68 23.26
N ASN A 64 -2.83 -20.41 22.07
CA ASN A 64 -3.58 -21.33 21.22
C ASN A 64 -2.62 -22.13 20.34
N THR A 65 -2.47 -23.41 20.67
CA THR A 65 -1.53 -24.32 19.97
C THR A 65 -2.06 -24.85 18.64
N ALA A 66 -3.34 -24.62 18.32
CA ALA A 66 -3.96 -25.04 17.06
C ALA A 66 -3.87 -23.98 15.97
N MET A 67 -3.58 -22.72 16.34
CA MET A 67 -3.70 -21.57 15.44
C MET A 67 -2.83 -21.68 14.17
N ALA A 68 -1.59 -22.16 14.28
CA ALA A 68 -0.73 -22.34 13.11
C ALA A 68 -1.31 -23.33 12.09
N ALA A 69 -1.88 -24.45 12.55
CA ALA A 69 -2.52 -25.43 11.68
C ALA A 69 -3.84 -24.90 11.09
N GLN A 70 -4.60 -24.11 11.86
CA GLN A 70 -5.82 -23.45 11.36
C GLN A 70 -5.50 -22.46 10.26
N ALA A 71 -4.47 -21.62 10.42
CA ALA A 71 -4.02 -20.67 9.41
C ALA A 71 -3.61 -21.34 8.09
N GLN A 72 -2.97 -22.51 8.16
CA GLN A 72 -2.60 -23.29 6.96
C GLN A 72 -3.80 -23.92 6.24
N SER A 73 -4.95 -24.03 6.89
CA SER A 73 -6.14 -24.68 6.32
C SER A 73 -6.89 -23.80 5.32
N ILE A 74 -6.45 -22.56 5.11
CA ILE A 74 -7.03 -21.59 4.19
C ILE A 74 -5.96 -20.99 3.26
N ASP A 75 -6.40 -20.30 2.21
CA ASP A 75 -5.51 -19.58 1.29
C ASP A 75 -4.71 -18.49 2.03
N ALA A 76 -3.43 -18.33 1.66
CA ALA A 76 -2.54 -17.37 2.33
C ALA A 76 -2.97 -15.92 2.11
N ASN A 77 -3.55 -15.57 0.95
CA ASN A 77 -4.08 -14.23 0.73
C ASN A 77 -5.35 -14.01 1.54
N ALA A 78 -6.21 -15.03 1.67
CA ALA A 78 -7.38 -14.94 2.55
C ALA A 78 -6.96 -14.70 4.02
N LEU A 79 -5.94 -15.41 4.52
CA LEU A 79 -5.37 -15.19 5.85
C LEU A 79 -4.82 -13.75 6.00
N LYS A 80 -4.08 -13.27 5.00
CA LYS A 80 -3.57 -11.89 4.97
C LYS A 80 -4.70 -10.88 5.05
N THR A 81 -5.74 -11.05 4.24
CA THR A 81 -6.90 -10.17 4.24
C THR A 81 -7.58 -10.16 5.61
N LEU A 82 -7.79 -11.32 6.25
CA LEU A 82 -8.37 -11.37 7.60
C LEU A 82 -7.53 -10.57 8.61
N ILE A 83 -6.20 -10.70 8.60
CA ILE A 83 -5.31 -9.93 9.48
C ILE A 83 -5.39 -8.43 9.17
N GLU A 84 -5.43 -8.05 7.90
CA GLU A 84 -5.55 -6.64 7.50
C GLU A 84 -6.90 -6.02 7.83
N LEU A 85 -7.99 -6.80 7.87
CA LEU A 85 -9.29 -6.33 8.34
C LEU A 85 -9.24 -5.93 9.83
N TYR A 86 -8.51 -6.66 10.68
CA TYR A 86 -8.29 -6.25 12.07
C TYR A 86 -7.58 -4.89 12.17
N VAL A 87 -6.52 -4.73 11.37
CA VAL A 87 -5.78 -3.48 11.30
C VAL A 87 -6.68 -2.35 10.80
N ALA A 88 -7.50 -2.62 9.79
CA ALA A 88 -8.30 -1.61 9.12
C ALA A 88 -9.53 -1.14 9.93
N PHE A 89 -10.23 -2.07 10.55
CA PHE A 89 -11.47 -1.78 11.28
C PHE A 89 -11.25 -1.47 12.76
N PHE A 90 -10.23 -2.04 13.36
CA PHE A 90 -10.05 -1.96 14.82
C PHE A 90 -8.73 -1.30 15.23
N ASN A 91 -7.87 -0.92 14.28
CA ASN A 91 -6.54 -0.37 14.54
C ASN A 91 -5.72 -1.25 15.51
N ARG A 92 -5.84 -2.57 15.35
CA ARG A 92 -5.18 -3.56 16.20
C ARG A 92 -4.72 -4.76 15.37
N ILE A 93 -3.73 -5.50 15.86
CA ILE A 93 -3.43 -6.83 15.34
C ILE A 93 -4.44 -7.86 15.89
N PRO A 94 -4.72 -8.95 15.17
CA PRO A 94 -5.58 -10.00 15.72
C PRO A 94 -4.92 -10.72 16.89
N GLU A 95 -5.76 -11.26 17.76
CA GLU A 95 -5.42 -12.36 18.67
C GLU A 95 -5.63 -13.70 17.97
N ALA A 96 -5.00 -14.76 18.47
CA ALA A 96 -5.13 -16.08 17.89
C ALA A 96 -6.57 -16.59 17.87
N ASP A 97 -7.31 -16.47 18.97
CA ASP A 97 -8.67 -17.04 19.05
C ASP A 97 -9.68 -16.19 18.27
N GLY A 98 -9.46 -14.88 18.19
CA GLY A 98 -10.22 -14.00 17.32
C GLY A 98 -10.02 -14.35 15.84
N LEU A 99 -8.76 -14.55 15.42
CA LEU A 99 -8.45 -14.93 14.04
C LEU A 99 -8.97 -16.33 13.71
N GLU A 100 -8.86 -17.30 14.62
CA GLU A 100 -9.42 -18.65 14.50
C GLU A 100 -10.93 -18.61 14.20
N PHE A 101 -11.68 -17.76 14.91
CA PHE A 101 -13.11 -17.58 14.67
C PHE A 101 -13.42 -17.18 13.21
N TRP A 102 -12.68 -16.23 12.64
CA TRP A 102 -12.92 -15.78 11.26
C TRP A 102 -12.45 -16.79 10.22
N ILE A 103 -11.38 -17.54 10.51
CA ILE A 103 -10.95 -18.68 9.68
C ILE A 103 -12.06 -19.74 9.63
N ASP A 104 -12.67 -20.06 10.75
CA ASP A 104 -13.77 -21.03 10.79
C ASP A 104 -15.02 -20.53 10.05
N ARG A 105 -15.31 -19.22 10.10
CA ARG A 105 -16.38 -18.61 9.27
C ARG A 105 -16.10 -18.74 7.77
N LEU A 106 -14.87 -18.50 7.36
CA LEU A 106 -14.45 -18.67 5.96
C LEU A 106 -14.61 -20.14 5.52
N LYS A 107 -14.18 -21.08 6.36
CA LYS A 107 -14.33 -22.54 6.10
C LYS A 107 -15.78 -22.99 6.10
N ALA A 108 -16.65 -22.33 6.84
CA ALA A 108 -18.09 -22.56 6.83
C ALA A 108 -18.81 -21.97 5.60
N GLY A 109 -18.06 -21.35 4.68
CA GLY A 109 -18.59 -20.83 3.41
C GLY A 109 -18.98 -19.35 3.42
N GLN A 110 -18.73 -18.63 4.53
CA GLN A 110 -18.89 -17.17 4.53
C GLN A 110 -17.77 -16.54 3.71
N ASN A 111 -18.09 -15.66 2.77
CA ASN A 111 -17.08 -15.01 1.93
C ASN A 111 -16.46 -13.79 2.63
N ILE A 112 -15.32 -13.34 2.11
CA ILE A 112 -14.56 -12.21 2.68
C ILE A 112 -15.35 -10.89 2.67
N ASP A 113 -16.21 -10.66 1.69
CA ASP A 113 -17.02 -9.44 1.64
C ASP A 113 -18.05 -9.43 2.78
N GLN A 114 -18.71 -10.57 3.05
CA GLN A 114 -19.59 -10.74 4.21
C GLN A 114 -18.84 -10.57 5.53
N ILE A 115 -17.64 -11.15 5.65
CA ILE A 115 -16.79 -10.96 6.84
C ILE A 115 -16.44 -9.48 7.01
N SER A 116 -16.10 -8.77 5.92
CA SER A 116 -15.76 -7.34 5.97
C SER A 116 -16.94 -6.49 6.48
N GLU A 117 -18.18 -6.85 6.12
CA GLU A 117 -19.37 -6.21 6.70
C GLU A 117 -19.54 -6.51 8.19
N ASP A 118 -19.28 -7.74 8.63
CA ASP A 118 -19.34 -8.09 10.04
C ASP A 118 -18.29 -7.34 10.87
N PHE A 119 -17.08 -7.15 10.31
CA PHE A 119 -16.05 -6.30 10.92
C PHE A 119 -16.50 -4.85 11.04
N TYR A 120 -17.09 -4.27 9.98
CA TYR A 120 -17.65 -2.93 10.05
C TYR A 120 -18.73 -2.83 11.13
N ASN A 121 -19.66 -3.78 11.17
CA ASN A 121 -20.75 -3.84 12.14
C ASN A 121 -20.24 -4.00 13.59
N ALA A 122 -19.11 -4.66 13.79
CA ALA A 122 -18.44 -4.72 15.08
C ALA A 122 -17.73 -3.39 15.40
N ALA A 123 -17.08 -2.76 14.42
CA ALA A 123 -16.27 -1.57 14.62
C ALA A 123 -17.08 -0.36 15.08
N ILE A 124 -18.29 -0.20 14.52
CA ILE A 124 -19.22 0.88 14.90
C ILE A 124 -19.80 0.75 16.30
N GLN A 125 -19.66 -0.41 16.96
CA GLN A 125 -20.07 -0.59 18.36
C GLN A 125 -19.07 0.05 19.33
N TYR A 126 -17.85 0.34 18.87
CA TYR A 126 -16.77 0.89 19.69
C TYR A 126 -16.15 2.15 19.05
N PRO A 127 -16.96 3.20 18.77
CA PRO A 127 -16.51 4.39 18.03
C PRO A 127 -15.35 5.14 18.72
N SER A 128 -15.26 5.08 20.05
CA SER A 128 -14.16 5.69 20.81
C SER A 128 -12.81 5.03 20.57
N LEU A 129 -12.80 3.76 20.17
CA LEU A 129 -11.59 2.99 19.90
C LEU A 129 -11.24 2.99 18.41
N THR A 130 -12.25 2.78 17.56
CA THR A 130 -12.06 2.56 16.12
C THR A 130 -12.13 3.86 15.32
N GLY A 131 -12.82 4.87 15.85
CA GLY A 131 -13.20 6.08 15.14
C GLY A 131 -14.44 5.91 14.27
N TYR A 132 -14.90 4.69 13.96
CA TYR A 132 -16.06 4.48 13.09
C TYR A 132 -17.38 4.65 13.85
N ALA A 133 -18.31 5.41 13.29
CA ALA A 133 -19.64 5.64 13.86
C ALA A 133 -20.76 5.46 12.83
N VAL A 134 -21.95 5.08 13.31
CA VAL A 134 -23.13 4.76 12.47
C VAL A 134 -23.50 5.86 11.48
N ASN A 135 -23.38 7.13 11.89
CA ASN A 135 -23.86 8.29 11.13
C ASN A 135 -22.77 9.01 10.33
N MET A 136 -21.62 8.36 10.10
CA MET A 136 -20.55 8.95 9.30
C MET A 136 -20.96 9.11 7.84
N THR A 137 -20.69 10.28 7.28
CA THR A 137 -20.72 10.48 5.83
C THR A 137 -19.69 9.55 5.16
N PRO A 138 -19.89 9.20 3.87
CA PRO A 138 -18.90 8.45 3.11
C PRO A 138 -17.50 9.07 3.14
N SER A 139 -17.40 10.40 3.03
CA SER A 139 -16.10 11.11 3.07
C SER A 139 -15.43 11.05 4.45
N GLU A 140 -16.19 11.16 5.55
CA GLU A 140 -15.64 10.98 6.91
C GLU A 140 -15.12 9.55 7.11
N PHE A 141 -15.88 8.55 6.64
CA PHE A 141 -15.47 7.15 6.68
C PHE A 141 -14.15 6.93 5.94
N VAL A 142 -14.02 7.46 4.71
CA VAL A 142 -12.81 7.37 3.90
C VAL A 142 -11.60 8.03 4.55
N ARG A 143 -11.76 9.21 5.17
CA ARG A 143 -10.65 9.88 5.87
C ARG A 143 -10.11 9.07 7.03
N ILE A 144 -10.96 8.35 7.74
CA ILE A 144 -10.54 7.47 8.84
C ILE A 144 -9.68 6.33 8.30
N ILE A 145 -10.04 5.76 7.15
CA ILE A 145 -9.25 4.72 6.50
C ILE A 145 -7.87 5.24 6.15
N TYR A 146 -7.79 6.38 5.45
CA TYR A 146 -6.51 7.01 5.13
C TYR A 146 -5.65 7.26 6.37
N LYS A 147 -6.25 7.85 7.41
CA LYS A 147 -5.53 8.20 8.63
C LYS A 147 -5.07 6.97 9.42
N ASN A 148 -6.00 6.10 9.81
CA ASN A 148 -5.74 5.06 10.81
C ASN A 148 -5.16 3.78 10.18
N VAL A 149 -5.57 3.48 8.94
CA VAL A 149 -5.20 2.24 8.27
C VAL A 149 -3.95 2.44 7.42
N LEU A 150 -3.99 3.45 6.55
CA LEU A 150 -2.94 3.74 5.57
C LEU A 150 -1.84 4.66 6.12
N GLY A 151 -1.99 5.17 7.35
CA GLY A 151 -1.01 6.06 8.01
C GLY A 151 -0.91 7.45 7.38
N ARG A 152 -1.83 7.80 6.48
CA ARG A 152 -1.83 9.04 5.70
C ARG A 152 -2.49 10.17 6.46
N SER A 153 -1.66 10.97 7.12
CA SER A 153 -2.06 12.10 7.96
C SER A 153 -1.05 13.25 7.86
N GLY A 154 -1.44 14.43 8.34
CA GLY A 154 -0.61 15.65 8.23
C GLY A 154 -0.26 15.94 6.77
N ASP A 155 1.02 16.09 6.48
CA ASP A 155 1.54 16.41 5.14
C ASP A 155 1.30 15.30 4.09
N THR A 156 0.92 14.10 4.53
CA THR A 156 0.61 12.96 3.65
C THR A 156 -0.89 12.65 3.57
N ALA A 157 -1.74 13.50 4.17
CA ALA A 157 -3.19 13.37 4.08
C ALA A 157 -3.65 13.30 2.62
N PRO A 158 -4.71 12.52 2.31
CA PRO A 158 -5.24 12.45 0.95
C PRO A 158 -5.78 13.82 0.52
N PRO A 159 -5.63 14.19 -0.76
CA PRO A 159 -6.34 15.34 -1.30
C PRO A 159 -7.86 15.07 -1.35
N GLU A 160 -8.66 16.12 -1.52
CA GLU A 160 -10.13 16.00 -1.45
C GLU A 160 -10.70 15.11 -2.54
N GLU A 161 -10.15 15.20 -3.75
CA GLU A 161 -10.53 14.40 -4.90
C GLU A 161 -10.42 12.89 -4.64
N ASP A 162 -9.37 12.44 -3.97
CA ASP A 162 -9.18 11.04 -3.59
C ASP A 162 -10.25 10.60 -2.58
N VAL A 163 -10.56 11.47 -1.61
CA VAL A 163 -11.62 11.20 -0.63
C VAL A 163 -12.98 11.09 -1.31
N GLN A 164 -13.30 12.00 -2.23
CA GLN A 164 -14.56 12.02 -2.96
C GLN A 164 -14.69 10.85 -3.92
N PHE A 165 -13.60 10.39 -4.52
CA PHE A 165 -13.58 9.20 -5.36
C PHE A 165 -14.07 7.96 -4.58
N TRP A 166 -13.45 7.65 -3.45
CA TRP A 166 -13.86 6.49 -2.63
C TRP A 166 -15.25 6.69 -2.01
N ALA A 167 -15.55 7.90 -1.55
CA ALA A 167 -16.86 8.25 -1.00
C ALA A 167 -17.99 8.05 -2.03
N GLY A 168 -17.75 8.39 -3.29
CA GLY A 168 -18.67 8.21 -4.40
C GLY A 168 -19.07 6.75 -4.64
N ARG A 169 -18.21 5.80 -4.30
CA ARG A 169 -18.51 4.37 -4.39
C ARG A 169 -19.55 3.90 -3.38
N ILE A 170 -19.53 4.45 -2.16
CA ILE A 170 -20.60 4.22 -1.19
C ILE A 170 -21.89 4.90 -1.66
N THR A 171 -21.79 6.15 -2.10
CA THR A 171 -22.97 6.94 -2.50
C THR A 171 -23.70 6.33 -3.70
N SER A 172 -22.97 5.75 -4.66
CA SER A 172 -23.54 5.07 -5.83
C SER A 172 -24.02 3.64 -5.56
N GLY A 173 -23.75 3.08 -4.37
CA GLY A 173 -24.03 1.68 -4.04
C GLY A 173 -23.05 0.67 -4.67
N ALA A 174 -21.98 1.14 -5.32
CA ALA A 174 -20.92 0.30 -5.90
C ALA A 174 -20.06 -0.40 -4.84
N ALA A 175 -20.03 0.14 -3.62
CA ALA A 175 -19.40 -0.48 -2.46
C ALA A 175 -20.23 -0.25 -1.20
N SER A 176 -20.29 -1.24 -0.33
CA SER A 176 -20.63 -1.08 1.07
C SER A 176 -19.41 -0.58 1.86
N ARG A 177 -19.60 -0.22 3.14
CA ARG A 177 -18.47 0.24 3.97
C ARG A 177 -17.45 -0.86 4.24
N GLY A 178 -17.89 -2.12 4.43
CA GLY A 178 -17.00 -3.26 4.56
C GLY A 178 -16.16 -3.48 3.29
N THR A 179 -16.82 -3.56 2.13
CA THR A 179 -16.15 -3.83 0.84
C THR A 179 -15.28 -2.68 0.33
N LEU A 180 -15.58 -1.43 0.70
CA LEU A 180 -14.75 -0.27 0.34
C LEU A 180 -13.34 -0.38 0.94
N ILE A 181 -13.22 -0.75 2.22
CA ILE A 181 -11.91 -0.87 2.90
C ILE A 181 -11.02 -1.87 2.19
N ARG A 182 -11.57 -3.02 1.80
CA ARG A 182 -10.83 -4.04 1.05
C ARG A 182 -10.30 -3.47 -0.26
N SER A 183 -11.14 -2.76 -1.01
CA SER A 183 -10.75 -2.11 -2.27
C SER A 183 -9.63 -1.07 -2.07
N MET A 184 -9.68 -0.32 -0.97
CA MET A 184 -8.62 0.63 -0.60
C MET A 184 -7.32 -0.06 -0.19
N LEU A 185 -7.38 -1.17 0.55
CA LEU A 185 -6.21 -1.98 0.91
C LEU A 185 -5.56 -2.61 -0.33
N ASP A 186 -6.36 -3.18 -1.22
CA ASP A 186 -5.87 -3.77 -2.48
C ASP A 186 -5.21 -2.70 -3.36
N SER A 187 -5.80 -1.49 -3.42
CA SER A 187 -5.16 -0.35 -4.07
C SER A 187 -3.87 0.09 -3.37
N ALA A 188 -3.72 -0.08 -2.05
CA ALA A 188 -2.49 0.25 -1.32
C ALA A 188 -1.32 -0.62 -1.72
N HIS A 189 -1.58 -1.92 -1.78
CA HIS A 189 -0.58 -2.92 -2.10
C HIS A 189 -0.03 -2.77 -3.51
N SER A 190 -0.79 -2.14 -4.41
CA SER A 190 -0.35 -1.85 -5.78
C SER A 190 0.81 -0.83 -5.85
N PHE A 191 0.98 0.01 -4.81
CA PHE A 191 2.09 0.97 -4.70
C PHE A 191 3.39 0.34 -4.20
N GLN A 192 3.48 -1.00 -4.20
CA GLN A 192 4.70 -1.70 -3.83
C GLN A 192 5.84 -1.24 -4.74
N ASN A 193 6.91 -0.71 -4.14
CA ASN A 193 8.08 -0.12 -4.79
C ASN A 193 7.87 1.28 -5.42
N ASP A 194 6.72 1.94 -5.20
CA ASP A 194 6.55 3.33 -5.59
C ASP A 194 7.52 4.23 -4.78
N PRO A 195 8.29 5.13 -5.42
CA PRO A 195 9.30 5.94 -4.74
C PRO A 195 8.72 6.99 -3.78
N THR A 196 7.44 7.34 -3.92
CA THR A 196 6.76 8.34 -3.08
C THR A 196 5.87 7.68 -2.03
N TRP A 197 5.18 6.60 -2.41
CA TRP A 197 4.09 6.00 -1.64
C TRP A 197 4.36 4.56 -1.22
N GLY A 198 5.48 3.94 -1.62
CA GLY A 198 5.84 2.57 -1.23
C GLY A 198 5.97 2.35 0.27
N TRP A 199 6.08 3.42 1.06
CA TRP A 199 6.03 3.36 2.52
C TRP A 199 4.66 2.93 3.05
N VAL A 200 3.56 3.17 2.30
CA VAL A 200 2.20 2.80 2.72
C VAL A 200 1.98 1.28 2.68
N PRO A 201 2.23 0.57 1.57
CA PRO A 201 2.19 -0.89 1.58
C PRO A 201 3.27 -1.49 2.49
N ALA A 202 4.44 -0.84 2.67
CA ALA A 202 5.43 -1.28 3.66
C ALA A 202 4.86 -1.25 5.09
N LEU A 203 4.14 -0.18 5.47
CA LEU A 203 3.43 -0.12 6.76
C LEU A 203 2.41 -1.25 6.91
N LEU A 204 1.59 -1.50 5.90
CA LEU A 204 0.59 -2.57 5.93
C LEU A 204 1.24 -3.96 6.05
N ASN A 205 2.28 -4.22 5.27
CA ASN A 205 3.04 -5.47 5.31
C ASN A 205 3.72 -5.68 6.67
N ASN A 206 4.25 -4.61 7.28
CA ASN A 206 4.82 -4.66 8.62
C ASN A 206 3.75 -4.96 9.67
N LYS A 207 2.56 -4.35 9.57
CA LYS A 207 1.43 -4.61 10.48
C LYS A 207 0.93 -6.06 10.33
N TYR A 208 0.84 -6.56 9.11
CA TYR A 208 0.56 -7.97 8.82
C TYR A 208 1.62 -8.87 9.45
N THR A 209 2.90 -8.57 9.27
CA THR A 209 4.02 -9.38 9.79
C THR A 209 3.93 -9.52 11.31
N VAL A 210 3.68 -8.41 12.02
CA VAL A 210 3.53 -8.40 13.47
C VAL A 210 2.27 -9.16 13.91
N GLY A 211 1.14 -8.96 13.24
CA GLY A 211 -0.10 -9.67 13.55
C GLY A 211 0.01 -11.17 13.29
N HIS A 212 0.66 -11.57 12.20
CA HIS A 212 0.96 -12.96 11.89
C HIS A 212 1.91 -13.58 12.92
N TYR A 213 2.95 -12.86 13.33
CA TYR A 213 3.86 -13.32 14.39
C TYR A 213 3.09 -13.55 15.71
N PHE A 214 2.32 -12.55 16.17
CA PHE A 214 1.56 -12.60 17.42
C PHE A 214 0.49 -13.70 17.42
N ALA A 215 -0.42 -13.66 16.44
CA ALA A 215 -1.58 -14.55 16.41
C ALA A 215 -1.23 -15.94 15.89
N VAL A 216 -0.51 -16.03 14.77
CA VAL A 216 -0.32 -17.32 14.07
C VAL A 216 0.90 -18.06 14.60
N GLN A 217 2.06 -17.40 14.62
CA GLN A 217 3.32 -18.08 14.97
C GLN A 217 3.45 -18.32 16.47
N GLN A 218 2.98 -17.39 17.30
CA GLN A 218 3.03 -17.49 18.76
C GLN A 218 1.69 -17.91 19.39
N GLY A 219 0.58 -17.91 18.65
CA GLY A 219 -0.72 -18.37 19.17
C GLY A 219 -1.30 -17.48 20.27
N LEU A 220 -0.94 -16.20 20.37
CA LEU A 220 -1.17 -15.42 21.58
C LEU A 220 -2.59 -14.85 21.70
N ASN A 221 -3.09 -14.88 22.94
CA ASN A 221 -4.24 -14.13 23.42
C ASN A 221 -3.88 -13.53 24.77
N TYR A 222 -4.26 -12.29 25.07
CA TYR A 222 -4.17 -11.81 26.46
C TYR A 222 -5.31 -12.40 27.29
N ASN A 223 -5.05 -12.60 28.58
CA ASN A 223 -5.95 -13.36 29.46
C ASN A 223 -7.33 -12.72 29.69
N THR A 224 -7.53 -11.45 29.30
CA THR A 224 -8.86 -10.82 29.27
C THR A 224 -9.12 -10.11 27.93
N PRO A 225 -10.39 -9.92 27.54
CA PRO A 225 -10.75 -9.15 26.35
C PRO A 225 -10.24 -7.71 26.39
N GLU A 226 -10.31 -7.04 27.54
CA GLU A 226 -9.90 -5.64 27.71
C GLU A 226 -8.40 -5.49 27.49
N LEU A 227 -7.60 -6.38 28.08
CA LEU A 227 -6.15 -6.41 27.85
C LEU A 227 -5.84 -6.79 26.40
N SER A 228 -6.59 -7.71 25.81
CA SER A 228 -6.40 -8.10 24.40
C SER A 228 -6.58 -6.90 23.48
N ILE A 229 -7.67 -6.15 23.63
CA ILE A 229 -7.94 -4.94 22.85
C ILE A 229 -6.82 -3.91 23.08
N GLN A 230 -6.56 -3.55 24.34
CA GLN A 230 -5.58 -2.52 24.67
C GLN A 230 -4.20 -2.85 24.11
N ARG A 231 -3.68 -4.05 24.40
CA ARG A 231 -2.31 -4.43 24.04
C ARG A 231 -2.13 -4.65 22.56
N THR A 232 -3.12 -5.23 21.86
CA THR A 232 -3.03 -5.41 20.40
C THR A 232 -3.12 -4.10 19.63
N MET A 233 -3.81 -3.08 20.17
CA MET A 233 -3.76 -1.71 19.65
C MET A 233 -2.40 -1.06 19.92
N GLU A 234 -1.84 -1.19 21.12
CA GLU A 234 -0.51 -0.67 21.47
C GLU A 234 0.60 -1.27 20.58
N ILE A 235 0.53 -2.58 20.30
CA ILE A 235 1.46 -3.26 19.40
C ILE A 235 1.29 -2.76 17.96
N ALA A 236 0.05 -2.68 17.45
CA ALA A 236 -0.22 -2.20 16.09
C ALA A 236 0.26 -0.74 15.88
N ALA A 237 0.09 0.12 16.89
CA ALA A 237 0.52 1.51 16.86
C ALA A 237 2.05 1.69 16.88
N ALA A 238 2.79 0.69 17.38
CA ALA A 238 4.25 0.69 17.39
C ALA A 238 4.88 0.29 16.05
N VAL A 239 4.08 -0.16 15.08
CA VAL A 239 4.54 -0.54 13.75
C VAL A 239 4.74 0.70 12.88
N THR A 240 5.88 0.77 12.19
CA THR A 240 6.22 1.88 11.28
C THR A 240 6.49 1.34 9.87
N PRO A 241 6.53 2.22 8.84
CA PRO A 241 6.99 1.80 7.52
C PRO A 241 8.44 1.31 7.51
N GLN A 242 9.28 1.77 8.44
CA GLN A 242 10.71 1.48 8.47
C GLN A 242 11.06 0.18 9.21
N GLY A 243 10.17 -0.32 10.08
CA GLY A 243 10.46 -1.48 10.89
C GLY A 243 9.36 -1.88 11.87
N ILE A 244 9.59 -3.04 12.49
CA ILE A 244 8.66 -3.74 13.40
C ILE A 244 9.21 -3.92 14.82
N GLU A 245 10.45 -3.52 15.07
CA GLU A 245 11.23 -3.85 16.27
C GLU A 245 10.51 -3.40 17.53
N ALA A 246 10.06 -2.14 17.55
CA ALA A 246 9.30 -1.59 18.67
C ALA A 246 7.99 -2.37 18.93
N ALA A 247 7.34 -2.89 17.89
CA ALA A 247 6.13 -3.68 18.04
C ALA A 247 6.43 -5.09 18.57
N ILE A 248 7.51 -5.72 18.09
CA ILE A 248 7.97 -7.03 18.56
C ILE A 248 8.40 -6.97 20.04
N ASP A 249 9.07 -5.90 20.47
CA ASP A 249 9.48 -5.70 21.87
C ASP A 249 8.30 -5.59 22.86
N ARG A 250 7.09 -5.32 22.35
CA ARG A 250 5.85 -5.26 23.15
C ARG A 250 5.13 -6.61 23.24
N ILE A 251 5.60 -7.63 22.53
CA ILE A 251 5.00 -8.97 22.55
C ILE A 251 5.59 -9.75 23.74
N PRO A 252 4.76 -10.39 24.59
CA PRO A 252 5.20 -11.06 25.82
C PRO A 252 5.84 -12.44 25.53
N VAL A 253 6.89 -12.45 24.72
CA VAL A 253 7.73 -13.62 24.41
C VAL A 253 9.19 -13.21 24.49
N THR A 254 10.10 -14.17 24.69
CA THR A 254 11.53 -13.87 24.58
C THR A 254 11.85 -13.40 23.15
N ALA A 255 12.60 -12.30 23.01
CA ALA A 255 12.98 -11.77 21.71
C ALA A 255 13.64 -12.84 20.83
N GLY A 256 13.22 -12.92 19.57
CA GLY A 256 13.70 -13.95 18.64
C GLY A 256 13.11 -15.35 18.86
N SER A 257 12.08 -15.50 19.70
CA SER A 257 11.37 -16.78 19.85
C SER A 257 10.90 -17.29 18.49
N PRO A 258 11.27 -18.53 18.09
CA PRO A 258 10.84 -19.10 16.83
C PRO A 258 9.33 -19.36 16.84
N PRO A 259 8.71 -19.56 15.66
CA PRO A 259 7.33 -20.04 15.58
C PRO A 259 7.13 -21.31 16.41
N LEU A 260 5.99 -21.42 17.09
CA LEU A 260 5.63 -22.61 17.85
C LEU A 260 5.53 -23.85 16.97
N ASP A 261 5.08 -23.64 15.73
CA ASP A 261 5.00 -24.67 14.70
C ASP A 261 5.89 -24.28 13.51
N PRO A 262 7.06 -24.91 13.34
CA PRO A 262 7.98 -24.58 12.25
C PRO A 262 7.46 -25.03 10.87
N SER A 263 6.42 -25.86 10.80
CA SER A 263 5.74 -26.12 9.53
C SER A 263 4.80 -24.98 9.12
N GLY A 264 4.46 -24.07 10.06
CA GLY A 264 3.63 -22.89 9.86
C GLY A 264 4.02 -22.10 8.61
N SER A 265 3.03 -21.56 7.90
CA SER A 265 3.31 -20.72 6.72
C SER A 265 4.31 -19.62 7.10
N PRO A 266 5.44 -19.49 6.39
CA PRO A 266 6.35 -18.38 6.64
C PRO A 266 5.60 -17.07 6.37
N PRO A 267 5.97 -15.98 7.06
CA PRO A 267 5.42 -14.67 6.70
C PRO A 267 5.77 -14.41 5.23
N LEU A 268 4.93 -13.63 4.54
CA LEU A 268 5.31 -13.09 3.24
C LEU A 268 6.70 -12.47 3.34
N PRO A 269 7.55 -12.59 2.30
CA PRO A 269 8.88 -11.99 2.33
C PRO A 269 8.71 -10.53 2.73
N GLY A 270 9.37 -10.14 3.82
CA GLY A 270 9.34 -8.76 4.28
C GLY A 270 9.73 -7.84 3.12
N SER A 271 9.15 -6.64 3.09
CA SER A 271 9.65 -5.61 2.18
C SER A 271 11.13 -5.43 2.50
N VAL A 272 12.00 -5.84 1.58
CA VAL A 272 13.41 -5.48 1.63
C VAL A 272 13.42 -3.95 1.69
N PRO A 273 14.00 -3.33 2.74
CA PRO A 273 14.17 -1.88 2.70
C PRO A 273 15.00 -1.57 1.45
N PRO A 274 14.72 -0.47 0.72
CA PRO A 274 15.71 0.00 -0.24
C PRO A 274 17.04 0.12 0.53
N PRO A 275 18.15 -0.41 -0.01
CA PRO A 275 19.37 -0.59 0.76
C PRO A 275 19.77 0.74 1.39
N THR A 276 19.90 0.73 2.71
CA THR A 276 20.54 1.80 3.45
C THR A 276 21.98 1.89 2.95
N GLN A 277 22.28 2.87 2.09
CA GLN A 277 23.66 3.24 1.84
C GLN A 277 24.23 3.84 3.14
N VAL A 278 24.92 3.00 3.91
CA VAL A 278 25.99 3.49 4.80
C VAL A 278 27.09 4.00 3.86
N PRO A 279 27.44 5.30 3.87
CA PRO A 279 28.48 5.79 2.99
C PRO A 279 29.84 5.26 3.44
N PRO A 280 30.66 4.64 2.57
CA PRO A 280 32.07 4.46 2.87
C PRO A 280 32.73 5.84 2.91
N SER A 281 33.68 6.04 3.83
CA SER A 281 34.53 7.23 3.83
C SER A 281 35.26 7.35 2.48
N PRO A 282 35.28 8.53 1.84
CA PRO A 282 35.62 8.63 0.42
C PRO A 282 37.14 8.68 0.18
N PRO A 283 37.66 8.02 -0.86
CA PRO A 283 38.78 8.56 -1.61
C PRO A 283 38.28 9.70 -2.52
N SER A 284 39.05 10.78 -2.63
CA SER A 284 38.63 12.04 -3.27
C SER A 284 38.19 11.86 -4.73
N GLN A 285 36.89 11.94 -4.97
CA GLN A 285 36.29 12.10 -6.30
C GLN A 285 35.80 13.54 -6.45
N ALA A 286 36.02 14.13 -7.63
CA ALA A 286 35.65 15.51 -7.94
C ALA A 286 34.17 15.75 -7.62
N SER A 287 33.89 16.78 -6.83
CA SER A 287 32.55 17.11 -6.37
C SER A 287 31.64 17.50 -7.54
N PHE A 288 30.61 16.70 -7.80
CA PHE A 288 29.49 17.08 -8.66
C PHE A 288 28.60 18.09 -7.94
N THR A 289 28.36 19.26 -8.54
CA THR A 289 27.41 20.26 -8.05
C THR A 289 26.64 20.86 -9.21
N ALA A 290 25.40 21.28 -8.97
CA ALA A 290 24.60 22.02 -9.95
C ALA A 290 23.53 22.87 -9.24
N ALA A 291 23.27 24.08 -9.77
CA ALA A 291 22.30 25.02 -9.25
C ALA A 291 21.64 25.80 -10.40
N LEU A 292 20.35 26.10 -10.25
CA LEU A 292 19.60 26.91 -11.19
C LEU A 292 20.05 28.37 -11.11
N VAL A 293 20.33 28.96 -12.28
CA VAL A 293 20.72 30.36 -12.42
C VAL A 293 19.59 31.19 -13.00
N ASN A 294 18.89 30.65 -14.00
CA ASN A 294 17.81 31.35 -14.68
C ASN A 294 16.68 30.40 -15.03
N ALA A 295 15.45 30.78 -14.66
CA ALA A 295 14.21 30.22 -15.15
C ALA A 295 13.04 31.16 -14.81
N PRO A 296 11.96 31.16 -15.61
CA PRO A 296 10.73 31.86 -15.23
C PRO A 296 10.24 31.41 -13.84
N ALA A 297 9.68 32.36 -13.09
CA ALA A 297 9.13 32.09 -11.77
C ALA A 297 8.02 31.03 -11.82
N ASN A 298 7.71 30.43 -10.67
CA ASN A 298 6.51 29.59 -10.59
C ASN A 298 5.27 30.43 -10.93
N ASP A 299 4.34 29.84 -11.67
CA ASP A 299 3.12 30.44 -12.21
C ASP A 299 3.35 31.61 -13.18
N ALA A 300 4.59 31.78 -13.67
CA ALA A 300 4.89 32.81 -14.64
C ALA A 300 4.13 32.57 -15.94
N ALA A 301 3.57 33.66 -16.46
CA ALA A 301 3.07 33.70 -17.82
C ALA A 301 4.28 33.84 -18.76
N VAL A 302 4.42 32.93 -19.73
CA VAL A 302 5.52 32.92 -20.72
C VAL A 302 4.97 32.90 -22.15
N ARG A 303 5.63 33.68 -23.02
CA ARG A 303 5.30 33.84 -24.45
C ARG A 303 6.59 33.98 -25.26
N GLY A 304 6.57 33.56 -26.52
CA GLY A 304 7.77 33.59 -27.37
C GLY A 304 8.83 32.59 -26.90
N SER A 305 10.09 33.01 -26.78
CA SER A 305 11.18 32.17 -26.29
C SER A 305 11.68 32.60 -24.91
N PHE A 306 12.13 31.64 -24.11
CA PHE A 306 12.82 31.89 -22.85
C PHE A 306 13.98 30.92 -22.64
N ARG A 307 14.95 31.31 -21.82
CA ARG A 307 16.13 30.50 -21.52
C ARG A 307 16.10 29.95 -20.11
N LEU A 308 16.52 28.69 -19.98
CA LEU A 308 16.82 28.01 -18.72
C LEU A 308 18.33 27.85 -18.59
N GLU A 309 18.89 28.13 -17.41
CA GLU A 309 20.34 28.07 -17.17
C GLU A 309 20.68 27.39 -15.85
N VAL A 310 21.68 26.52 -15.89
CA VAL A 310 22.21 25.78 -14.74
C VAL A 310 23.73 25.95 -14.70
N ARG A 311 24.29 26.17 -13.50
CA ARG A 311 25.75 26.25 -13.28
C ARG A 311 26.19 25.29 -12.19
N GLY A 312 27.44 24.83 -12.26
CA GLY A 312 27.99 23.91 -11.27
C GLY A 312 29.36 23.36 -11.67
N THR A 313 29.66 22.15 -11.21
CA THR A 313 30.91 21.43 -11.51
C THR A 313 30.61 19.98 -11.85
N GLY A 314 31.22 19.46 -12.91
CA GLY A 314 31.06 18.06 -13.31
C GLY A 314 29.68 17.73 -13.90
N ILE A 315 29.02 18.70 -14.54
CA ILE A 315 27.71 18.50 -15.19
C ILE A 315 27.91 17.69 -16.47
N GLU A 316 27.39 16.48 -16.51
CA GLU A 316 27.45 15.59 -17.68
C GLU A 316 26.11 15.50 -18.43
N ASN A 317 25.00 15.78 -17.74
CA ASN A 317 23.65 15.81 -18.32
C ASN A 317 22.75 16.77 -17.54
N VAL A 318 21.84 17.46 -18.22
CA VAL A 318 20.73 18.20 -17.57
C VAL A 318 19.48 18.02 -18.40
N GLU A 319 18.39 17.64 -17.75
CA GLU A 319 17.13 17.30 -18.39
C GLU A 319 15.98 18.14 -17.83
N LEU A 320 15.15 18.66 -18.74
CA LEU A 320 13.83 19.15 -18.42
C LEU A 320 12.89 17.96 -18.39
N LEU A 321 12.24 17.74 -17.26
CA LEU A 321 11.50 16.52 -16.97
C LEU A 321 10.09 16.84 -16.46
N PRO A 322 9.15 15.89 -16.60
CA PRO A 322 7.88 15.96 -15.90
C PRO A 322 8.09 16.03 -14.38
N PRO A 323 7.09 16.51 -13.61
CA PRO A 323 7.24 16.77 -12.18
C PRO A 323 7.72 15.58 -11.34
N SER A 324 7.40 14.35 -11.77
CA SER A 324 7.62 13.11 -11.01
C SER A 324 8.12 11.94 -11.86
N SER A 325 8.61 12.18 -13.09
CA SER A 325 9.10 11.12 -13.98
C SER A 325 10.40 11.54 -14.68
N TYR A 326 11.20 10.56 -15.10
CA TYR A 326 12.35 10.75 -16.00
C TYR A 326 11.98 10.53 -17.47
N THR A 327 10.76 10.03 -17.75
CA THR A 327 10.27 9.78 -19.10
C THR A 327 8.83 10.30 -19.30
N PRO A 328 8.49 10.90 -20.45
CA PRO A 328 9.42 11.26 -21.51
C PRO A 328 10.36 12.38 -21.05
N VAL A 329 11.59 12.40 -21.57
CA VAL A 329 12.47 13.55 -21.42
C VAL A 329 11.86 14.68 -22.24
N ILE A 330 11.47 15.78 -21.59
CA ILE A 330 10.82 16.92 -22.26
C ILE A 330 11.84 17.60 -23.18
N ALA A 331 13.04 17.88 -22.65
CA ALA A 331 14.16 18.42 -23.41
C ALA A 331 15.49 18.15 -22.68
N ARG A 332 16.59 18.23 -23.42
CA ARG A 332 17.96 18.17 -22.87
C ARG A 332 18.65 19.50 -23.06
N PHE A 333 19.42 19.90 -22.06
CA PHE A 333 20.20 21.14 -22.12
C PHE A 333 21.46 20.90 -22.95
N ASN A 334 21.94 21.96 -23.59
CA ASN A 334 23.30 22.02 -24.09
C ASN A 334 24.26 22.18 -22.90
N ILE A 335 25.43 21.56 -22.96
CA ILE A 335 26.43 21.58 -21.88
C ILE A 335 27.75 22.14 -22.42
N SER A 336 28.39 23.02 -21.65
CA SER A 336 29.69 23.59 -21.98
C SER A 336 30.80 22.54 -21.93
N ALA A 337 31.85 22.72 -22.74
CA ALA A 337 32.97 21.78 -22.79
C ALA A 337 33.69 21.60 -21.44
N ASP A 338 33.67 22.64 -20.59
CA ASP A 338 34.24 22.61 -19.24
C ASP A 338 33.30 21.98 -18.18
N LYS A 339 32.08 21.58 -18.57
CA LYS A 339 31.08 20.93 -17.72
C LYS A 339 30.64 21.78 -16.52
N THR A 340 30.72 23.10 -16.64
CA THR A 340 30.32 24.05 -15.58
C THR A 340 29.02 24.80 -15.88
N PHE A 341 28.52 24.74 -17.12
CA PHE A 341 27.35 25.49 -17.56
C PHE A 341 26.47 24.65 -18.48
N ALA A 342 25.15 24.72 -18.26
CA ALA A 342 24.17 24.11 -19.14
C ALA A 342 23.03 25.09 -19.43
N TRP A 343 22.52 25.09 -20.67
CA TRP A 343 21.42 25.96 -21.08
C TRP A 343 20.43 25.28 -22.03
N LEU A 344 19.18 25.72 -21.98
CA LEU A 344 18.11 25.31 -22.89
C LEU A 344 17.30 26.54 -23.29
N ASP A 345 17.15 26.75 -24.60
CA ASP A 345 16.23 27.74 -25.15
C ASP A 345 14.90 27.05 -25.47
N VAL A 346 13.83 27.49 -24.83
CA VAL A 346 12.48 26.97 -25.02
C VAL A 346 11.71 27.94 -25.89
N ASP A 347 11.32 27.51 -27.09
CA ASP A 347 10.44 28.27 -27.97
C ASP A 347 8.99 27.84 -27.76
N THR A 348 8.21 28.68 -27.10
CA THR A 348 6.79 28.41 -26.86
C THR A 348 5.93 28.64 -28.09
N THR A 349 6.43 29.32 -29.13
CA THR A 349 5.68 29.54 -30.37
C THR A 349 5.48 28.26 -31.18
N THR A 350 6.17 27.18 -30.83
CA THR A 350 5.93 25.85 -31.40
C THR A 350 5.15 24.94 -30.45
N MET A 351 4.66 25.47 -29.32
CA MET A 351 3.95 24.74 -28.28
C MET A 351 2.50 25.23 -28.18
N PRO A 352 1.54 24.37 -27.81
CA PRO A 352 0.17 24.80 -27.63
C PRO A 352 0.00 25.58 -26.30
N ASN A 353 -0.87 26.60 -26.31
CA ASN A 353 -1.11 27.46 -25.14
C ASN A 353 -1.73 26.68 -23.98
N GLY A 354 -1.31 26.97 -22.76
CA GLY A 354 -1.86 26.41 -21.52
C GLY A 354 -0.79 26.11 -20.48
N ILE A 355 -1.15 25.32 -19.48
CA ILE A 355 -0.28 25.05 -18.33
C ILE A 355 0.76 23.99 -18.67
N MET A 356 2.04 24.31 -18.47
CA MET A 356 3.16 23.38 -18.50
C MET A 356 3.74 23.24 -17.09
N VAL A 357 3.92 22.01 -16.61
CA VAL A 357 4.56 21.73 -15.32
C VAL A 357 5.82 20.91 -15.56
N SER A 358 6.96 21.41 -15.10
CA SER A 358 8.25 20.75 -15.35
C SER A 358 9.25 21.00 -14.23
N ARG A 359 10.20 20.08 -14.07
CA ARG A 359 11.37 20.20 -13.17
C ARG A 359 12.66 20.10 -13.98
N ILE A 360 13.77 20.57 -13.41
CA ILE A 360 15.09 20.42 -14.02
C ILE A 360 15.97 19.57 -13.10
N VAL A 361 16.57 18.53 -13.67
CA VAL A 361 17.49 17.62 -12.96
C VAL A 361 18.83 17.61 -13.69
N ALA A 362 19.92 17.77 -12.94
CA ALA A 362 21.28 17.66 -13.42
C ALA A 362 21.92 16.35 -12.96
N PHE A 363 22.81 15.78 -13.77
CA PHE A 363 23.48 14.51 -13.49
C PHE A 363 24.99 14.60 -13.69
N SER A 364 25.71 13.77 -12.95
CA SER A 364 27.18 13.59 -13.01
C SER A 364 27.62 12.53 -14.02
N ALA A 365 26.71 12.00 -14.83
CA ALA A 365 27.00 11.00 -15.86
C ALA A 365 26.20 11.30 -17.15
N PRO A 366 26.69 10.84 -18.31
CA PRO A 366 25.95 10.95 -19.56
C PRO A 366 24.57 10.29 -19.48
N PRO A 367 23.63 10.66 -20.36
CA PRO A 367 22.27 10.17 -20.29
C PRO A 367 22.18 8.64 -20.36
N GLY A 368 21.41 8.05 -19.44
CA GLY A 368 21.17 6.59 -19.39
C GLY A 368 22.31 5.76 -18.81
N GLN A 369 23.40 6.37 -18.32
CA GLN A 369 24.57 5.64 -17.83
C GLN A 369 24.64 5.48 -16.30
N GLY A 370 23.69 6.05 -15.55
CA GLY A 370 23.67 6.02 -14.09
C GLY A 370 24.77 6.89 -13.47
N GLY A 371 24.39 7.86 -12.65
CA GLY A 371 25.31 8.79 -11.97
C GLY A 371 24.63 9.49 -10.80
N SER A 372 25.35 10.34 -10.08
CA SER A 372 24.75 11.20 -9.07
C SER A 372 23.85 12.23 -9.75
N GLU A 373 22.72 12.57 -9.11
CA GLU A 373 21.77 13.54 -9.63
C GLU A 373 21.43 14.60 -8.58
N THR A 374 20.96 15.76 -9.05
CA THR A 374 20.37 16.78 -8.19
C THR A 374 19.26 17.52 -8.90
N THR A 375 18.14 17.75 -8.19
CA THR A 375 17.04 18.56 -8.70
C THR A 375 17.39 20.02 -8.52
N VAL A 376 17.76 20.69 -9.62
CA VAL A 376 18.18 22.10 -9.59
C VAL A 376 17.00 23.06 -9.68
N MET A 377 15.89 22.62 -10.26
CA MET A 377 14.61 23.33 -10.22
C MET A 377 13.53 22.34 -9.82
N PRO A 378 12.88 22.49 -8.64
CA PRO A 378 11.69 21.70 -8.32
C PRO A 378 10.59 21.98 -9.34
N ALA A 379 9.54 21.15 -9.35
CA ALA A 379 8.44 21.33 -10.30
C ALA A 379 7.89 22.76 -10.24
N ARG A 380 7.88 23.43 -11.40
CA ARG A 380 7.25 24.75 -11.58
C ARG A 380 6.15 24.67 -12.63
N THR A 381 5.12 25.47 -12.40
CA THR A 381 4.02 25.72 -13.31
C THR A 381 4.34 26.94 -14.17
N TRP A 382 4.13 26.85 -15.48
CA TRP A 382 4.23 27.99 -16.41
C TRP A 382 2.97 28.04 -17.28
N ASN A 383 2.43 29.23 -17.48
CA ASN A 383 1.27 29.44 -18.35
C ASN A 383 1.74 29.93 -19.72
N LEU A 384 1.65 29.07 -20.74
CA LEU A 384 2.03 29.38 -22.11
C LEU A 384 0.88 30.11 -22.81
N TYR A 385 1.14 31.31 -23.35
CA TYR A 385 0.10 32.11 -24.01
C TYR A 385 0.66 32.91 -25.21
N ASN A 386 0.54 32.33 -26.40
CA ASN A 386 0.90 32.94 -27.68
C ASN A 386 -0.35 33.40 -28.46
N ASP A 387 -0.28 34.57 -29.10
CA ASP A 387 -1.37 35.15 -29.91
C ASP A 387 -0.83 35.61 -31.29
N PRO A 388 -1.36 35.10 -32.42
CA PRO A 388 -2.37 34.03 -32.51
C PRO A 388 -1.84 32.70 -31.98
N GLN A 389 -2.75 31.81 -31.57
CA GLN A 389 -2.37 30.45 -31.17
C GLN A 389 -1.53 29.81 -32.30
N PRO A 390 -0.36 29.22 -32.00
CA PRO A 390 0.48 28.72 -33.05
C PRO A 390 -0.18 27.54 -33.77
N GLY A 391 -0.12 27.54 -35.10
CA GLY A 391 -0.40 26.35 -35.88
C GLY A 391 0.63 25.27 -35.53
N LEU A 392 0.20 24.04 -35.28
CA LEU A 392 1.11 22.93 -35.00
C LEU A 392 1.95 22.64 -36.26
N ILE A 393 3.20 23.09 -36.29
CA ILE A 393 4.15 22.81 -37.37
C ILE A 393 5.13 21.75 -36.85
N GLY A 394 5.04 20.52 -37.37
CA GLY A 394 5.96 19.43 -37.06
C GLY A 394 5.30 18.16 -36.50
N PRO A 395 6.10 17.12 -36.15
CA PRO A 395 5.60 15.91 -35.53
C PRO A 395 4.93 16.20 -34.18
N ILE A 396 3.87 15.45 -33.90
CA ILE A 396 3.06 15.56 -32.68
C ILE A 396 3.96 15.48 -31.44
N PRO A 397 3.98 16.48 -30.56
CA PRO A 397 4.85 16.45 -29.39
C PRO A 397 4.38 15.38 -28.36
N PRO A 398 5.30 14.86 -27.53
CA PRO A 398 4.99 13.90 -26.47
C PRO A 398 3.84 14.37 -25.57
N ALA A 399 3.11 13.43 -24.96
CA ALA A 399 1.91 13.72 -24.15
C ALA A 399 2.11 14.80 -23.05
N SER A 400 3.34 15.00 -22.59
CA SER A 400 3.75 16.05 -21.64
C SER A 400 3.65 17.49 -22.16
N PHE A 401 3.45 17.70 -23.46
CA PHE A 401 3.38 19.02 -24.12
C PHE A 401 1.96 19.44 -24.51
N ARG A 402 0.94 18.62 -24.21
CA ARG A 402 -0.45 18.94 -24.59
C ARG A 402 -1.15 19.66 -23.44
N PRO A 403 -1.62 20.91 -23.62
CA PRO A 403 -2.38 21.61 -22.59
C PRO A 403 -3.72 20.92 -22.34
N GLN A 404 -4.11 20.97 -21.07
CA GLN A 404 -5.29 20.31 -20.52
C GLN A 404 -6.58 20.95 -21.07
N VAL A 405 -7.40 20.15 -21.74
CA VAL A 405 -8.84 20.42 -21.81
C VAL A 405 -9.49 19.46 -20.83
N THR A 406 -9.97 19.98 -19.71
CA THR A 406 -10.76 19.21 -18.75
C THR A 406 -12.09 18.84 -19.40
N LEU A 407 -12.24 17.57 -19.75
CA LEU A 407 -13.55 17.00 -20.08
C LEU A 407 -13.98 16.11 -18.91
N GLN A 408 -15.22 16.28 -18.47
CA GLN A 408 -15.81 15.39 -17.49
C GLN A 408 -16.15 14.06 -18.19
N VAL A 409 -16.30 12.97 -17.43
CA VAL A 409 -16.73 11.67 -18.00
C VAL A 409 -18.09 11.79 -18.73
N SER A 410 -18.85 12.85 -18.43
CA SER A 410 -20.07 13.22 -19.14
C SER A 410 -19.87 13.65 -20.61
N ASP A 411 -18.65 13.82 -21.07
CA ASP A 411 -18.37 14.33 -22.42
C ASP A 411 -17.89 13.21 -23.36
N LEU A 412 -17.84 11.95 -22.89
CA LEU A 412 -17.47 10.80 -23.69
C LEU A 412 -18.56 10.44 -24.72
N PRO A 413 -18.19 10.20 -26.00
CA PRO A 413 -19.09 9.81 -27.06
C PRO A 413 -19.63 8.41 -26.78
N TYR A 414 -20.93 8.31 -27.00
CA TYR A 414 -21.74 7.12 -26.81
C TYR A 414 -21.29 5.96 -27.70
N VAL A 415 -20.99 4.80 -27.09
CA VAL A 415 -20.76 3.52 -27.76
C VAL A 415 -21.47 2.43 -26.95
N ASP A 416 -22.04 1.42 -27.62
CA ASP A 416 -22.69 0.25 -27.02
C ASP A 416 -21.84 -0.38 -25.88
N PRO A 417 -22.36 -0.51 -24.64
CA PRO A 417 -21.61 -1.06 -23.51
C PRO A 417 -21.45 -2.59 -23.58
N GLN A 418 -22.06 -3.28 -24.55
CA GLN A 418 -22.15 -4.74 -24.58
C GLN A 418 -20.80 -5.49 -24.48
N PRO A 419 -19.69 -5.02 -25.09
CA PRO A 419 -18.36 -5.59 -24.87
C PRO A 419 -17.92 -5.61 -23.40
N LEU A 420 -18.17 -4.52 -22.66
CA LEU A 420 -17.87 -4.45 -21.22
C LEU A 420 -18.85 -5.29 -20.41
N VAL A 421 -20.14 -5.28 -20.75
CA VAL A 421 -21.17 -6.13 -20.11
C VAL A 421 -20.80 -7.61 -20.24
N THR A 422 -20.29 -8.03 -21.40
CA THR A 422 -19.87 -9.42 -21.64
C THR A 422 -18.68 -9.81 -20.74
N MET A 423 -17.71 -8.92 -20.56
CA MET A 423 -16.61 -9.14 -19.61
C MET A 423 -17.13 -9.24 -18.17
N MET A 424 -18.11 -8.41 -17.82
CA MET A 424 -18.66 -8.32 -16.46
C MET A 424 -19.65 -9.42 -16.08
N GLN A 425 -20.17 -10.17 -17.06
CA GLN A 425 -21.07 -11.31 -16.83
C GLN A 425 -20.33 -12.63 -16.55
N MET A 426 -19.00 -12.66 -16.66
CA MET A 426 -18.19 -13.82 -16.32
C MET A 426 -18.28 -14.14 -14.82
N ASP A 427 -18.25 -15.43 -14.49
CA ASP A 427 -18.01 -15.86 -13.11
C ASP A 427 -16.63 -15.37 -12.62
N GLU A 428 -16.43 -15.36 -11.30
CA GLU A 428 -15.21 -14.81 -10.71
C GLU A 428 -13.93 -15.51 -11.20
N ALA A 429 -13.94 -16.83 -11.36
CA ALA A 429 -12.76 -17.57 -11.79
C ALA A 429 -12.41 -17.22 -13.24
N SER A 430 -13.42 -17.19 -14.11
CA SER A 430 -13.27 -16.80 -15.51
C SER A 430 -12.82 -15.34 -15.67
N TYR A 431 -13.35 -14.42 -14.87
CA TYR A 431 -12.95 -13.01 -14.90
C TYR A 431 -11.49 -12.81 -14.48
N ARG A 432 -11.07 -13.47 -13.39
CA ARG A 432 -9.66 -13.45 -12.94
C ARG A 432 -8.73 -14.03 -14.00
N GLN A 433 -9.11 -15.13 -14.62
CA GLN A 433 -8.34 -15.72 -15.70
C GLN A 433 -8.23 -14.78 -16.90
N MET A 434 -9.32 -14.13 -17.32
CA MET A 434 -9.29 -13.15 -18.41
C MET A 434 -8.30 -12.00 -18.15
N LEU A 435 -8.27 -11.45 -16.93
CA LEU A 435 -7.33 -10.36 -16.60
C LEU A 435 -5.87 -10.81 -16.67
N LEU A 436 -5.60 -12.07 -16.31
CA LEU A 436 -4.26 -12.66 -16.35
C LEU A 436 -3.82 -13.05 -17.77
N SER A 437 -4.73 -13.66 -18.54
CA SER A 437 -4.41 -14.23 -19.86
C SER A 437 -4.55 -13.24 -21.01
N GLU A 438 -5.43 -12.23 -20.87
CA GLU A 438 -5.80 -11.31 -21.95
C GLU A 438 -5.70 -9.81 -21.58
N PRO A 439 -4.62 -9.35 -20.91
CA PRO A 439 -4.53 -7.98 -20.39
C PRO A 439 -4.54 -6.91 -21.49
N VAL A 440 -4.05 -7.24 -22.69
CA VAL A 440 -4.06 -6.33 -23.84
C VAL A 440 -5.48 -6.12 -24.37
N ARG A 441 -6.27 -7.20 -24.47
CA ARG A 441 -7.66 -7.14 -24.92
C ARG A 441 -8.50 -6.29 -23.96
N VAL A 442 -8.34 -6.54 -22.67
CA VAL A 442 -9.02 -5.79 -21.60
C VAL A 442 -8.75 -4.29 -21.73
N ARG A 443 -7.47 -3.88 -21.84
CA ARG A 443 -7.10 -2.48 -22.07
C ARG A 443 -7.75 -1.89 -23.31
N GLN A 444 -7.65 -2.59 -24.43
CA GLN A 444 -8.15 -2.10 -25.71
C GLN A 444 -9.67 -1.91 -25.69
N THR A 445 -10.41 -2.86 -25.10
CA THR A 445 -11.86 -2.76 -24.93
C THR A 445 -12.21 -1.54 -24.09
N MET A 446 -11.53 -1.30 -22.96
CA MET A 446 -11.78 -0.13 -22.13
C MET A 446 -11.40 1.18 -22.82
N GLN A 447 -10.28 1.22 -23.56
CA GLN A 447 -9.82 2.41 -24.29
C GLN A 447 -10.72 2.79 -25.47
N THR A 448 -11.51 1.84 -26.01
CA THR A 448 -12.43 2.09 -27.14
C THR A 448 -13.51 3.11 -26.81
N TYR A 449 -13.84 3.27 -25.53
CA TYR A 449 -14.86 4.20 -25.03
C TYR A 449 -14.30 5.59 -24.69
N ILE A 450 -13.00 5.79 -24.87
CA ILE A 450 -12.34 7.08 -24.67
C ILE A 450 -12.02 7.66 -26.04
N PRO A 451 -12.47 8.90 -26.37
CA PRO A 451 -12.06 9.57 -27.59
C PRO A 451 -10.55 9.59 -27.75
N ALA A 452 -10.07 9.48 -28.99
CA ALA A 452 -8.64 9.57 -29.30
C ALA A 452 -7.96 10.88 -28.84
N HIS A 453 -8.76 11.90 -28.51
CA HIS A 453 -8.31 13.21 -27.99
C HIS A 453 -8.55 13.40 -26.48
N VAL A 454 -9.14 12.41 -25.80
CA VAL A 454 -9.41 12.44 -24.36
C VAL A 454 -8.46 11.45 -23.67
N SER A 455 -7.91 11.85 -22.55
CA SER A 455 -7.25 10.93 -21.61
C SER A 455 -8.00 11.04 -20.30
N LEU A 456 -8.54 9.92 -19.81
CA LEU A 456 -9.06 9.84 -18.46
C LEU A 456 -7.87 9.86 -17.50
N TYR A 457 -7.57 11.05 -16.98
CA TYR A 457 -6.70 11.25 -15.83
C TYR A 457 -7.54 11.91 -14.73
N PRO A 458 -7.19 11.70 -13.45
CA PRO A 458 -6.37 12.76 -12.85
C PRO A 458 -5.26 12.26 -11.90
N VAL A 459 -4.27 13.17 -11.74
CA VAL A 459 -3.48 13.57 -10.55
C VAL A 459 -2.86 12.52 -9.60
N SER A 460 -1.59 12.74 -9.27
CA SER A 460 -0.93 12.15 -8.09
C SER A 460 -1.72 12.54 -6.83
N LEU A 461 -1.92 11.65 -5.84
CA LEU A 461 -0.91 11.33 -4.85
C LEU A 461 -1.31 10.05 -4.08
N GLY A 462 -1.06 8.87 -4.67
CA GLY A 462 -0.67 7.66 -3.91
C GLY A 462 -1.66 6.52 -3.76
N PHE A 463 -2.84 6.62 -4.37
CA PHE A 463 -3.77 5.51 -4.55
C PHE A 463 -4.49 5.72 -5.88
N SER A 464 -3.94 5.17 -6.96
CA SER A 464 -4.31 5.51 -8.34
C SER A 464 -5.76 5.16 -8.62
N GLY A 465 -6.52 6.06 -9.25
CA GLY A 465 -7.90 5.81 -9.64
C GLY A 465 -8.07 4.51 -10.45
N GLU A 466 -9.27 3.92 -10.38
CA GLU A 466 -9.64 2.61 -10.96
C GLU A 466 -9.20 2.41 -12.42
N TRP A 467 -9.12 3.48 -13.21
CA TRP A 467 -8.69 3.42 -14.60
C TRP A 467 -7.22 3.02 -14.71
N TYR A 468 -6.35 3.57 -13.86
CA TYR A 468 -4.91 3.29 -13.92
C TYR A 468 -4.59 1.93 -13.32
N ALA A 469 -5.15 1.61 -12.14
CA ALA A 469 -4.96 0.30 -11.52
C ALA A 469 -5.53 -0.83 -12.40
N CYS A 470 -6.59 -0.57 -13.17
CA CYS A 470 -7.04 -1.52 -14.16
C CYS A 470 -6.13 -1.56 -15.39
N VAL A 471 -5.99 -0.46 -16.12
CA VAL A 471 -5.38 -0.46 -17.46
C VAL A 471 -3.86 -0.62 -17.38
N GLY A 472 -3.22 -0.19 -16.29
CA GLY A 472 -1.79 -0.35 -16.02
C GLY A 472 -1.44 -1.73 -15.45
N GLU A 473 -2.15 -2.13 -14.39
CA GLU A 473 -1.72 -3.24 -13.52
C GLU A 473 -2.67 -4.45 -13.55
N MET A 474 -3.78 -4.37 -14.27
CA MET A 474 -4.83 -5.41 -14.32
C MET A 474 -5.36 -5.80 -12.94
N SER A 475 -5.45 -4.83 -12.03
CA SER A 475 -6.03 -5.07 -10.71
C SER A 475 -7.46 -5.60 -10.86
N TYR A 476 -7.71 -6.76 -10.25
CA TYR A 476 -8.99 -7.47 -10.33
C TYR A 476 -10.18 -6.58 -9.97
N ILE A 477 -10.07 -5.86 -8.86
CA ILE A 477 -11.15 -5.00 -8.35
C ILE A 477 -11.21 -3.72 -9.15
N ALA A 478 -10.07 -3.08 -9.42
CA ALA A 478 -10.04 -1.84 -10.18
C ALA A 478 -10.63 -2.00 -11.58
N CYS A 479 -10.34 -3.12 -12.25
CA CYS A 479 -10.93 -3.42 -13.55
C CYS A 479 -12.43 -3.65 -13.47
N ARG A 480 -12.87 -4.45 -12.49
CA ARG A 480 -14.29 -4.75 -12.29
C ARG A 480 -15.08 -3.48 -12.02
N ASP A 481 -14.54 -2.60 -11.19
CA ASP A 481 -15.18 -1.35 -10.80
C ASP A 481 -15.21 -0.34 -11.95
N MET A 482 -14.09 -0.13 -12.65
CA MET A 482 -14.06 0.78 -13.80
C MET A 482 -15.00 0.32 -14.91
N MET A 483 -15.00 -0.98 -15.24
CA MET A 483 -15.91 -1.52 -16.25
C MET A 483 -17.38 -1.31 -15.85
N ASN A 484 -17.74 -1.57 -14.59
CA ASN A 484 -19.09 -1.33 -14.06
C ASN A 484 -19.49 0.15 -14.06
N ALA A 485 -18.57 1.04 -13.72
CA ALA A 485 -18.78 2.49 -13.76
C ALA A 485 -19.04 2.96 -15.20
N MET A 486 -18.23 2.51 -16.15
CA MET A 486 -18.40 2.80 -17.57
C MET A 486 -19.75 2.26 -18.09
N ILE A 487 -20.11 1.01 -17.77
CA ILE A 487 -21.41 0.41 -18.13
C ILE A 487 -22.57 1.24 -17.58
N THR A 488 -22.51 1.61 -16.30
CA THR A 488 -23.56 2.41 -15.63
C THR A 488 -23.76 3.75 -16.32
N ILE A 489 -22.67 4.44 -16.63
CA ILE A 489 -22.69 5.75 -17.32
C ILE A 489 -23.29 5.61 -18.71
N MET A 490 -22.87 4.61 -19.49
CA MET A 490 -23.39 4.38 -20.84
C MET A 490 -24.89 4.03 -20.82
N ASN A 491 -25.32 3.16 -19.92
CA ASN A 491 -26.73 2.78 -19.77
C ASN A 491 -27.61 3.94 -19.30
N SER A 492 -27.07 4.88 -18.51
CA SER A 492 -27.81 6.07 -18.07
C SER A 492 -28.15 7.03 -19.23
N ARG A 493 -27.44 6.93 -20.36
CA ARG A 493 -27.60 7.77 -21.56
C ARG A 493 -28.42 7.11 -22.67
N ALA A 494 -28.69 5.81 -22.54
CA ALA A 494 -29.47 5.02 -23.49
C ALA A 494 -31.00 5.18 -23.28
N ARG A 495 -31.44 5.99 -22.30
CA ARG A 495 -32.85 6.20 -21.95
C ARG A 495 -33.35 7.58 -22.36
#